data_AF-A0A6G3ZD73-F1
#
_entry.id   AF-A0A6G3ZD73-F1
#
_cell.length_a   1.000
_cell.length_b   1.000
_cell.length_c   1.000
_cell.angle_alpha   90.00
_cell.angle_beta   90.00
_cell.angle_gamma   90.00
#
_symmetry.space_group_name_H-M   'P 1'
#
loop_
_entity.id
_entity.type
_entity.pdbx_description
1 polymer ?
#
loop_
_entity_poly.entity_id
_entity_poly.type
_entity_poly.pdbx_seq_one_letter_code
_entity_poly.pdbx_strand_id
1 'polypeptide(L)'
;SQLNDSSLTVNSQGQGVGGDISVVGESLFLQEGATIDAATASSDGGNIRIDLEEVLLLSDQSEITATAGIAGGNGDGGNIDINAEFVLAAPAGLNFITANAFEGNGGNITITTTALLGEQFLEISASSQFGLDGTISINSPDLDPANALVELPANFVDASDQIVNACAVDRQETGRFVMTGRGGLPTTPSRHPSGSFVLPDLGPLGMQSPAGMQSPAVSESHGLQEAHSFTVAANGQVFFVSDASDPATNPLERLLWQGRQAYQQGDYGQAATLWAQGVALLAESPREEMGVLAQVSLLSNLALAYHHLGEWEQAQSAFMASQQQLTPELSAAYPRLRGQVLNTQATLQLAQGAAPAAIESWQQAADAYAEAGNEAEYLQALLNQTQALRSLGFLHRAQAGATEISAVLDEQPASAAQVIALQQVATGWQAQGDAAQAYAILQEALGIAQSLNQSGLISTVQLHLGHAAQAQGNVTQALAHYQAAGARAVTPLTQFQAQVSQFALQVHQDPTRASALWAELIAPLQPQMQALPASRDGVYAQLYLVQTVLAADLAAATPQPLLELLTTVSQQAQALQDATAVAYTVGYQATNHHRP
;
A
#
# COMPACT_ATOMS: atom_id res chain seq x y z
N SER A 1 -32.98 -10.06 -3.56
CA SER A 1 -33.31 -11.17 -4.48
C SER A 1 -32.03 -11.90 -4.85
N GLN A 2 -32.13 -13.20 -5.16
CA GLN A 2 -30.99 -14.03 -5.55
C GLN A 2 -31.25 -14.55 -6.97
N LEU A 3 -30.31 -14.30 -7.88
CA LEU A 3 -30.29 -14.84 -9.23
C LEU A 3 -29.07 -15.77 -9.33
N ASN A 4 -29.34 -17.08 -9.43
CA ASN A 4 -28.33 -18.12 -9.62
C ASN A 4 -28.59 -18.77 -10.98
N ASP A 5 -27.60 -18.81 -11.87
CA ASP A 5 -27.72 -19.37 -13.24
C ASP A 5 -29.01 -18.92 -13.96
N SER A 6 -29.36 -17.64 -13.80
CA SER A 6 -30.63 -17.06 -14.26
C SER A 6 -30.41 -15.74 -14.97
N SER A 7 -31.30 -15.44 -15.91
CA SER A 7 -31.18 -14.26 -16.77
C SER A 7 -32.44 -13.38 -16.69
N LEU A 8 -32.24 -12.08 -16.54
CA LEU A 8 -33.24 -11.04 -16.72
C LEU A 8 -32.91 -10.30 -18.02
N THR A 9 -33.60 -10.65 -19.11
CA THR A 9 -33.30 -10.14 -20.46
C THR A 9 -34.45 -9.32 -21.04
N VAL A 10 -34.11 -8.21 -21.71
CA VAL A 10 -35.01 -7.48 -22.62
C VAL A 10 -34.36 -7.39 -24.00
N ASN A 11 -34.72 -8.30 -24.91
CA ASN A 11 -34.09 -8.42 -26.21
C ASN A 11 -34.96 -7.80 -27.33
N SER A 12 -34.38 -6.89 -28.12
CA SER A 12 -34.93 -6.44 -29.40
C SER A 12 -34.19 -7.11 -30.56
N GLN A 13 -34.80 -8.14 -31.17
CA GLN A 13 -34.23 -8.85 -32.33
C GLN A 13 -34.53 -8.16 -33.69
N GLY A 14 -35.00 -6.91 -33.67
CA GLY A 14 -35.35 -6.09 -34.84
C GLY A 14 -34.56 -4.78 -34.91
N GLN A 15 -35.01 -3.82 -35.72
CA GLN A 15 -34.37 -2.48 -35.83
C GLN A 15 -34.80 -1.47 -34.74
N GLY A 16 -35.42 -1.93 -33.65
CA GLY A 16 -35.93 -1.06 -32.58
C GLY A 16 -34.99 -1.02 -31.38
N VAL A 17 -34.94 0.11 -30.66
CA VAL A 17 -34.15 0.36 -29.43
C VAL A 17 -34.37 -0.75 -28.39
N GLY A 18 -33.31 -1.09 -27.63
CA GLY A 18 -33.37 -2.06 -26.53
C GLY A 18 -34.39 -1.69 -25.47
N GLY A 19 -34.99 -2.70 -24.83
CA GLY A 19 -35.90 -2.44 -23.70
C GLY A 19 -35.11 -1.96 -22.49
N ASP A 20 -35.72 -1.14 -21.62
CA ASP A 20 -35.09 -0.74 -20.36
C ASP A 20 -35.36 -1.78 -19.25
N ILE A 21 -34.38 -2.00 -18.37
CA ILE A 21 -34.51 -2.84 -17.17
C ILE A 21 -34.49 -1.94 -15.93
N SER A 22 -35.41 -2.19 -14.99
CA SER A 22 -35.43 -1.54 -13.68
C SER A 22 -35.54 -2.59 -12.57
N VAL A 23 -34.58 -2.59 -11.64
CA VAL A 23 -34.52 -3.48 -10.48
C VAL A 23 -34.55 -2.62 -9.21
N VAL A 24 -35.49 -2.91 -8.30
CA VAL A 24 -35.63 -2.21 -7.02
C VAL A 24 -35.72 -3.24 -5.89
N GLY A 25 -34.93 -3.08 -4.83
CA GLY A 25 -34.97 -4.01 -3.68
C GLY A 25 -34.00 -3.65 -2.55
N GLU A 26 -33.89 -4.54 -1.56
CA GLU A 26 -32.96 -4.37 -0.42
C GLU A 26 -31.53 -4.78 -0.80
N SER A 27 -31.36 -6.00 -1.31
CA SER A 27 -30.07 -6.50 -1.84
C SER A 27 -30.29 -7.33 -3.10
N LEU A 28 -29.29 -7.39 -3.98
CA LEU A 28 -29.27 -8.21 -5.19
C LEU A 28 -27.98 -9.03 -5.24
N PHE A 29 -28.12 -10.35 -5.35
CA PHE A 29 -27.00 -11.28 -5.51
C PHE A 29 -27.07 -11.94 -6.90
N LEU A 30 -26.11 -11.62 -7.76
CA LEU A 30 -25.86 -12.29 -9.04
C LEU A 30 -24.76 -13.34 -8.81
N GLN A 31 -25.11 -14.61 -8.99
CA GLN A 31 -24.20 -15.73 -8.73
C GLN A 31 -24.31 -16.78 -9.84
N GLU A 32 -23.30 -17.64 -9.92
CA GLU A 32 -23.27 -18.77 -10.86
C GLU A 32 -23.54 -18.35 -12.33
N GLY A 33 -22.97 -17.23 -12.79
CA GLY A 33 -23.13 -16.75 -14.17
C GLY A 33 -24.44 -16.03 -14.48
N ALA A 34 -25.15 -15.52 -13.46
CA ALA A 34 -26.39 -14.79 -13.65
C ALA A 34 -26.22 -13.50 -14.48
N THR A 35 -27.22 -13.17 -15.31
CA THR A 35 -27.14 -12.05 -16.26
C THR A 35 -28.33 -11.09 -16.17
N ILE A 36 -28.05 -9.78 -16.25
CA ILE A 36 -29.01 -8.71 -16.50
C ILE A 36 -28.66 -8.13 -17.87
N ASP A 37 -29.48 -8.39 -18.88
CA ASP A 37 -29.13 -8.19 -20.28
C ASP A 37 -30.17 -7.32 -21.02
N ALA A 38 -29.78 -6.08 -21.31
CA ALA A 38 -30.49 -5.11 -22.16
C ALA A 38 -29.75 -4.86 -23.49
N ALA A 39 -28.89 -5.79 -23.90
CA ALA A 39 -28.09 -5.65 -25.11
C ALA A 39 -28.92 -5.77 -26.39
N THR A 40 -28.47 -5.11 -27.46
CA THR A 40 -29.14 -5.12 -28.78
C THR A 40 -28.17 -5.33 -29.93
N ALA A 41 -28.67 -5.91 -31.03
CA ALA A 41 -27.83 -6.27 -32.16
C ALA A 41 -27.68 -5.19 -33.24
N SER A 42 -28.65 -4.29 -33.43
CA SER A 42 -28.64 -3.36 -34.59
C SER A 42 -29.24 -1.98 -34.30
N SER A 43 -29.45 -1.65 -33.03
CA SER A 43 -30.00 -0.37 -32.55
C SER A 43 -29.26 0.03 -31.27
N ASP A 44 -29.69 1.11 -30.63
CA ASP A 44 -29.16 1.50 -29.32
C ASP A 44 -29.46 0.43 -28.26
N GLY A 45 -28.56 0.27 -27.29
CA GLY A 45 -28.71 -0.57 -26.12
C GLY A 45 -29.80 -0.04 -25.19
N GLY A 46 -30.48 -0.93 -24.46
CA GLY A 46 -31.47 -0.54 -23.46
C GLY A 46 -30.81 -0.01 -22.19
N ASN A 47 -31.47 0.88 -21.44
CA ASN A 47 -30.91 1.38 -20.18
C ASN A 47 -31.21 0.43 -19.03
N ILE A 48 -30.28 0.31 -18.09
CA ILE A 48 -30.42 -0.51 -16.88
C ILE A 48 -30.39 0.41 -15.66
N ARG A 49 -31.41 0.32 -14.81
CA ARG A 49 -31.46 1.00 -13.50
C ARG A 49 -31.55 -0.03 -12.38
N ILE A 50 -30.64 0.05 -11.41
CA ILE A 50 -30.62 -0.80 -10.21
C ILE A 50 -30.63 0.12 -8.99
N ASP A 51 -31.70 0.09 -8.19
CA ASP A 51 -31.82 0.81 -6.91
C ASP A 51 -31.94 -0.21 -5.77
N LEU A 52 -30.90 -0.30 -4.95
CA LEU A 52 -30.78 -1.21 -3.82
C LEU A 52 -30.55 -0.44 -2.51
N GLU A 53 -31.14 -0.91 -1.42
CA GLU A 53 -30.95 -0.29 -0.10
C GLU A 53 -29.58 -0.63 0.51
N GLU A 54 -29.08 -1.87 0.32
CA GLU A 54 -27.88 -2.39 0.96
C GLU A 54 -26.83 -2.88 -0.06
N VAL A 55 -26.93 -4.11 -0.58
CA VAL A 55 -25.82 -4.76 -1.31
C VAL A 55 -26.18 -5.16 -2.72
N LEU A 56 -25.30 -4.84 -3.68
CA LEU A 56 -25.16 -5.55 -4.96
C LEU A 56 -23.96 -6.49 -4.90
N LEU A 57 -24.15 -7.80 -5.04
CA LEU A 57 -23.07 -8.78 -5.17
C LEU A 57 -23.04 -9.36 -6.58
N LEU A 58 -21.87 -9.36 -7.24
CA LEU A 58 -21.60 -10.12 -8.46
C LEU A 58 -20.60 -11.23 -8.18
N SER A 59 -20.90 -12.47 -8.56
CA SER A 59 -20.04 -13.63 -8.33
C SER A 59 -20.11 -14.64 -9.48
N ASP A 60 -19.04 -15.42 -9.63
CA ASP A 60 -18.96 -16.55 -10.59
C ASP A 60 -19.29 -16.18 -12.05
N GLN A 61 -18.68 -15.12 -12.60
CA GLN A 61 -18.87 -14.67 -14.00
C GLN A 61 -20.26 -14.08 -14.31
N SER A 62 -20.86 -13.38 -13.34
CA SER A 62 -22.13 -12.68 -13.54
C SER A 62 -21.98 -11.41 -14.39
N GLU A 63 -23.03 -11.01 -15.11
CA GLU A 63 -22.98 -9.89 -16.06
C GLU A 63 -24.20 -8.95 -15.95
N ILE A 64 -23.95 -7.65 -16.11
CA ILE A 64 -24.94 -6.59 -16.32
C ILE A 64 -24.55 -5.89 -17.62
N THR A 65 -25.35 -6.00 -18.67
CA THR A 65 -24.96 -5.52 -20.01
C THR A 65 -26.06 -4.73 -20.71
N ALA A 66 -25.70 -3.53 -21.16
CA ALA A 66 -26.48 -2.62 -22.01
C ALA A 66 -25.77 -2.42 -23.37
N THR A 67 -24.96 -3.40 -23.79
CA THR A 67 -24.10 -3.30 -24.97
C THR A 67 -24.91 -3.24 -26.27
N ALA A 68 -24.49 -2.40 -27.21
CA ALA A 68 -25.18 -2.19 -28.49
C ALA A 68 -24.33 -2.56 -29.71
N GLY A 69 -25.01 -3.14 -30.70
CA GLY A 69 -24.53 -3.26 -32.06
C GLY A 69 -23.71 -4.51 -32.37
N ILE A 70 -23.63 -4.79 -33.66
CA ILE A 70 -22.74 -5.77 -34.29
C ILE A 70 -22.02 -5.06 -35.46
N ALA A 71 -21.09 -5.74 -36.13
CA ALA A 71 -20.52 -5.24 -37.38
C ALA A 71 -21.59 -4.90 -38.42
N GLY A 72 -21.68 -3.62 -38.81
CA GLY A 72 -22.72 -3.05 -39.68
C GLY A 72 -23.93 -2.42 -38.97
N GLY A 73 -23.91 -2.33 -37.63
CA GLY A 73 -24.96 -1.70 -36.82
C GLY A 73 -24.49 -0.41 -36.13
N ASN A 74 -25.18 0.71 -36.41
CA ASN A 74 -24.87 2.05 -35.91
C ASN A 74 -25.46 2.36 -34.51
N GLY A 75 -25.60 1.36 -33.62
CA GLY A 75 -26.25 1.54 -32.32
C GLY A 75 -25.30 2.06 -31.24
N ASP A 76 -25.77 2.98 -30.40
CA ASP A 76 -25.06 3.49 -29.22
C ASP A 76 -25.32 2.58 -27.99
N GLY A 77 -24.33 2.41 -27.12
CA GLY A 77 -24.48 1.67 -25.86
C GLY A 77 -25.53 2.30 -24.94
N GLY A 78 -26.32 1.47 -24.25
CA GLY A 78 -27.31 1.95 -23.28
C GLY A 78 -26.67 2.41 -21.97
N ASN A 79 -27.36 3.25 -21.19
CA ASN A 79 -26.82 3.73 -19.91
C ASN A 79 -27.13 2.75 -18.77
N ILE A 80 -26.19 2.62 -17.83
CA ILE A 80 -26.33 1.80 -16.63
C ILE A 80 -26.24 2.71 -15.40
N ASP A 81 -27.28 2.74 -14.57
CA ASP A 81 -27.33 3.49 -13.31
C ASP A 81 -27.53 2.50 -12.14
N ILE A 82 -26.54 2.41 -11.27
CA ILE A 82 -26.53 1.53 -10.09
C ILE A 82 -26.47 2.39 -8.83
N ASN A 83 -27.40 2.19 -7.93
CA ASN A 83 -27.44 2.79 -6.61
C ASN A 83 -27.56 1.68 -5.57
N ALA A 84 -26.58 1.55 -4.68
CA ALA A 84 -26.54 0.54 -3.61
C ALA A 84 -25.61 1.01 -2.49
N GLU A 85 -25.89 0.72 -1.22
CA GLU A 85 -24.96 1.07 -0.13
C GLU A 85 -23.57 0.45 -0.35
N PHE A 86 -23.49 -0.81 -0.80
CA PHE A 86 -22.25 -1.47 -1.19
C PHE A 86 -22.39 -2.21 -2.51
N VAL A 87 -21.39 -2.08 -3.38
CA VAL A 87 -21.24 -2.91 -4.58
C VAL A 87 -20.05 -3.83 -4.39
N LEU A 88 -20.28 -5.13 -4.45
CA LEU A 88 -19.31 -6.18 -4.16
C LEU A 88 -19.15 -7.10 -5.38
N ALA A 89 -17.93 -7.38 -5.79
CA ALA A 89 -17.64 -8.44 -6.74
C ALA A 89 -16.79 -9.53 -6.07
N ALA A 90 -17.30 -10.76 -6.07
CA ALA A 90 -16.73 -11.88 -5.34
C ALA A 90 -15.65 -12.62 -6.16
N PRO A 91 -14.64 -13.20 -5.47
CA PRO A 91 -13.57 -13.96 -6.11
C PRO A 91 -14.05 -15.33 -6.63
N ALA A 92 -14.38 -15.42 -7.92
CA ALA A 92 -14.60 -16.69 -8.64
C ALA A 92 -14.68 -16.57 -10.18
N GLY A 93 -14.09 -15.54 -10.78
CA GLY A 93 -14.20 -15.21 -12.21
C GLY A 93 -14.30 -13.71 -12.42
N LEU A 94 -14.25 -13.24 -13.67
CA LEU A 94 -14.53 -11.84 -14.00
C LEU A 94 -16.03 -11.68 -14.17
N ASN A 95 -16.62 -10.80 -13.37
CA ASN A 95 -17.98 -10.30 -13.55
C ASN A 95 -17.94 -9.06 -14.45
N PHE A 96 -19.05 -8.70 -15.07
CA PHE A 96 -19.08 -7.66 -16.10
C PHE A 96 -20.20 -6.65 -15.86
N ILE A 97 -19.90 -5.35 -16.04
CA ILE A 97 -20.87 -4.26 -16.18
C ILE A 97 -20.52 -3.52 -17.47
N THR A 98 -21.26 -3.75 -18.54
CA THR A 98 -20.87 -3.32 -19.88
C THR A 98 -21.93 -2.49 -20.60
N ALA A 99 -21.54 -1.33 -21.11
CA ALA A 99 -22.34 -0.41 -21.91
C ALA A 99 -21.63 -0.13 -23.24
N ASN A 100 -21.08 -1.17 -23.87
CA ASN A 100 -20.21 -1.02 -25.04
C ASN A 100 -21.01 -0.74 -26.32
N ALA A 101 -20.29 -0.31 -27.37
CA ALA A 101 -20.84 -0.20 -28.73
C ALA A 101 -19.86 -0.71 -29.81
N PHE A 102 -20.40 -1.19 -30.93
CA PHE A 102 -19.57 -1.56 -32.09
C PHE A 102 -19.30 -0.36 -33.02
N GLU A 103 -20.31 0.20 -33.69
CA GLU A 103 -20.14 1.39 -34.57
C GLU A 103 -20.60 2.71 -33.92
N GLY A 104 -21.59 2.67 -33.03
CA GLY A 104 -22.08 3.84 -32.28
C GLY A 104 -21.17 4.21 -31.10
N ASN A 105 -21.55 5.20 -30.30
CA ASN A 105 -20.82 5.59 -29.09
C ASN A 105 -21.12 4.64 -27.92
N GLY A 106 -20.17 4.45 -27.02
CA GLY A 106 -20.43 3.74 -25.77
C GLY A 106 -21.42 4.49 -24.88
N GLY A 107 -22.17 3.74 -24.07
CA GLY A 107 -23.15 4.28 -23.11
C GLY A 107 -22.50 4.77 -21.82
N ASN A 108 -23.24 5.44 -20.95
CA ASN A 108 -22.70 5.93 -19.67
C ASN A 108 -23.02 4.97 -18.52
N ILE A 109 -22.03 4.70 -17.68
CA ILE A 109 -22.16 3.87 -16.47
C ILE A 109 -21.98 4.78 -15.26
N THR A 110 -23.02 4.89 -14.42
CA THR A 110 -22.98 5.61 -13.14
C THR A 110 -23.21 4.63 -12.01
N ILE A 111 -22.29 4.57 -11.05
CA ILE A 111 -22.43 3.75 -9.84
C ILE A 111 -22.36 4.67 -8.63
N THR A 112 -23.46 4.77 -7.88
CA THR A 112 -23.56 5.50 -6.62
C THR A 112 -23.54 4.49 -5.48
N THR A 113 -22.49 4.51 -4.67
CA THR A 113 -22.34 3.54 -3.58
C THR A 113 -21.43 4.04 -2.48
N THR A 114 -21.62 3.62 -1.22
CA THR A 114 -20.69 3.96 -0.13
C THR A 114 -19.32 3.36 -0.39
N ALA A 115 -19.26 2.14 -0.95
CA ALA A 115 -18.01 1.54 -1.41
C ALA A 115 -18.25 0.52 -2.54
N LEU A 116 -17.41 0.58 -3.57
CA LEU A 116 -17.30 -0.44 -4.60
C LEU A 116 -16.07 -1.30 -4.30
N LEU A 117 -16.26 -2.60 -4.13
CA LEU A 117 -15.25 -3.55 -3.67
C LEU A 117 -15.20 -4.77 -4.60
N GLY A 118 -14.00 -5.29 -4.86
CA GLY A 118 -13.82 -6.43 -5.78
C GLY A 118 -13.68 -6.04 -7.25
N GLU A 119 -13.26 -4.81 -7.55
CA GLU A 119 -12.99 -4.31 -8.92
C GLU A 119 -12.11 -5.26 -9.76
N GLN A 120 -11.18 -5.98 -9.13
CA GLN A 120 -10.35 -6.98 -9.80
C GLN A 120 -11.14 -8.20 -10.33
N PHE A 121 -12.37 -8.38 -9.86
CA PHE A 121 -13.34 -9.39 -10.29
C PHE A 121 -14.51 -8.73 -11.03
N LEU A 122 -14.40 -7.45 -11.40
CA LEU A 122 -15.48 -6.69 -12.02
C LEU A 122 -14.93 -5.82 -13.15
N GLU A 123 -15.22 -6.19 -14.38
CA GLU A 123 -14.91 -5.38 -15.55
C GLU A 123 -16.06 -4.42 -15.83
N ILE A 124 -15.79 -3.12 -15.70
CA ILE A 124 -16.71 -2.05 -16.08
C ILE A 124 -16.21 -1.44 -17.39
N SER A 125 -17.02 -1.50 -18.44
CA SER A 125 -16.63 -1.01 -19.77
C SER A 125 -17.77 -0.27 -20.45
N ALA A 126 -17.46 0.90 -20.99
CA ALA A 126 -18.34 1.77 -21.76
C ALA A 126 -17.70 2.10 -23.12
N SER A 127 -16.91 1.19 -23.68
CA SER A 127 -16.04 1.46 -24.83
C SER A 127 -16.78 1.35 -26.17
N SER A 128 -16.24 2.02 -27.19
CA SER A 128 -16.66 1.82 -28.58
C SER A 128 -15.51 1.46 -29.50
N GLN A 129 -15.76 0.56 -30.46
CA GLN A 129 -14.74 0.17 -31.45
C GLN A 129 -14.53 1.25 -32.54
N PHE A 130 -15.59 1.88 -33.03
CA PHE A 130 -15.52 2.90 -34.09
C PHE A 130 -16.14 4.25 -33.72
N GLY A 131 -16.91 4.32 -32.62
CA GLY A 131 -17.48 5.55 -32.06
C GLY A 131 -16.65 6.11 -30.92
N LEU A 132 -17.22 7.05 -30.16
CA LEU A 132 -16.60 7.58 -28.95
C LEU A 132 -16.85 6.66 -27.75
N ASP A 133 -15.88 6.57 -26.85
CA ASP A 133 -16.08 5.92 -25.56
C ASP A 133 -17.08 6.71 -24.69
N GLY A 134 -17.95 5.99 -24.00
CA GLY A 134 -18.86 6.52 -22.99
C GLY A 134 -18.14 6.82 -21.67
N THR A 135 -18.88 7.40 -20.73
CA THR A 135 -18.30 7.79 -19.42
C THR A 135 -18.59 6.76 -18.34
N ILE A 136 -17.63 6.55 -17.44
CA ILE A 136 -17.79 5.74 -16.24
C ILE A 136 -17.60 6.67 -15.04
N SER A 137 -18.65 6.83 -14.22
CA SER A 137 -18.65 7.67 -13.02
C SER A 137 -18.99 6.83 -11.80
N ILE A 138 -18.05 6.69 -10.87
CA ILE A 138 -18.27 5.99 -9.60
C ILE A 138 -18.33 7.04 -8.49
N ASN A 139 -19.53 7.32 -8.02
CA ASN A 139 -19.83 8.26 -6.95
C ASN A 139 -19.86 7.51 -5.64
N SER A 140 -18.73 7.50 -4.92
CA SER A 140 -18.71 7.08 -3.52
C SER A 140 -18.53 8.28 -2.61
N PRO A 141 -19.46 8.54 -1.66
CA PRO A 141 -19.24 9.55 -0.66
C PRO A 141 -17.99 9.15 0.12
N ASP A 142 -16.96 9.99 0.01
CA ASP A 142 -15.86 10.02 0.96
C ASP A 142 -16.46 9.95 2.36
N LEU A 143 -16.05 8.96 3.17
CA LEU A 143 -16.20 9.05 4.61
C LEU A 143 -15.24 10.13 5.09
N ASP A 144 -15.63 11.38 4.84
CA ASP A 144 -14.96 12.59 5.26
C ASP A 144 -15.57 13.08 6.58
N PRO A 145 -14.97 12.79 7.74
CA PRO A 145 -15.32 13.45 9.00
C PRO A 145 -15.00 14.96 9.01
N ALA A 146 -14.38 15.52 7.95
CA ALA A 146 -14.06 16.94 7.81
C ALA A 146 -15.19 17.84 7.28
N ASN A 147 -16.42 17.33 7.10
CA ASN A 147 -17.62 18.16 6.88
C ASN A 147 -17.94 19.15 8.04
N ALA A 148 -17.04 19.29 9.02
CA ALA A 148 -17.13 20.26 10.10
C ALA A 148 -16.30 21.55 9.93
N LEU A 149 -15.59 21.82 8.82
CA LEU A 149 -14.78 23.05 8.72
C LEU A 149 -14.82 23.76 7.34
N VAL A 150 -15.68 24.78 7.30
CA VAL A 150 -15.74 26.02 6.49
C VAL A 150 -14.56 26.33 5.52
N GLU A 151 -14.90 26.61 4.26
CA GLU A 151 -14.05 27.16 3.18
C GLU A 151 -13.34 28.49 3.52
N LEU A 152 -12.15 28.70 2.94
CA LEU A 152 -11.50 30.00 2.72
C LEU A 152 -10.66 29.97 1.40
N PRO A 153 -10.34 31.10 0.76
CA PRO A 153 -10.73 31.39 -0.63
C PRO A 153 -9.64 31.25 -1.71
N ALA A 154 -10.14 31.22 -2.95
CA ALA A 154 -9.44 31.09 -4.22
C ALA A 154 -8.42 32.21 -4.52
N ASN A 155 -7.20 31.81 -4.88
CA ASN A 155 -6.33 32.47 -5.85
C ASN A 155 -5.31 31.44 -6.36
N PHE A 156 -5.62 30.76 -7.47
CA PHE A 156 -4.62 29.97 -8.19
C PHE A 156 -3.91 30.86 -9.22
N VAL A 157 -2.59 30.76 -9.27
CA VAL A 157 -1.79 31.28 -10.38
C VAL A 157 -1.94 30.30 -11.55
N ASP A 158 -2.39 30.81 -12.70
CA ASP A 158 -2.56 30.05 -13.95
C ASP A 158 -1.19 29.67 -14.55
N ALA A 159 -0.93 28.36 -14.69
CA ALA A 159 0.31 27.80 -15.23
C ALA A 159 0.16 27.26 -16.67
N SER A 160 -0.89 27.66 -17.39
CA SER A 160 -1.21 27.12 -18.72
C SER A 160 -0.19 27.46 -19.83
N ASP A 161 0.78 28.35 -19.58
CA ASP A 161 1.74 28.82 -20.58
C ASP A 161 3.17 28.23 -20.46
N GLN A 162 3.42 27.22 -19.60
CA GLN A 162 4.78 26.69 -19.38
C GLN A 162 5.12 25.35 -20.06
N ILE A 163 4.31 24.85 -20.99
CA ILE A 163 4.61 23.58 -21.69
C ILE A 163 5.15 23.86 -23.11
N VAL A 164 6.46 23.65 -23.30
CA VAL A 164 7.10 23.57 -24.62
C VAL A 164 7.13 22.11 -25.09
N ASN A 165 6.59 21.89 -26.29
CA ASN A 165 6.60 20.62 -27.03
C ASN A 165 8.04 20.12 -27.29
N ALA A 166 8.36 18.93 -26.81
CA ALA A 166 9.55 18.17 -27.20
C ALA A 166 9.19 16.71 -27.51
N CYS A 167 8.64 16.47 -28.71
CA CYS A 167 8.65 15.15 -29.33
C CYS A 167 9.30 15.24 -30.70
N ALA A 168 10.49 14.64 -30.83
CA ALA A 168 11.04 14.18 -32.10
C ALA A 168 12.04 13.04 -31.84
N VAL A 169 11.57 11.79 -31.88
CA VAL A 169 12.43 10.63 -32.18
C VAL A 169 11.68 9.66 -33.08
N ASP A 170 12.31 9.35 -34.21
CA ASP A 170 11.97 8.35 -35.21
C ASP A 170 12.32 6.94 -34.71
N ARG A 171 11.38 5.99 -34.79
CA ARG A 171 11.66 4.55 -34.59
C ARG A 171 10.72 3.70 -35.45
N GLN A 172 11.24 3.28 -36.60
CA GLN A 172 10.91 1.97 -37.14
C GLN A 172 11.47 0.91 -36.20
N GLU A 173 10.60 0.16 -35.52
CA GLU A 173 10.77 -1.27 -35.22
C GLU A 173 9.49 -1.83 -34.55
N THR A 174 9.15 -3.06 -34.94
CA THR A 174 7.88 -3.75 -34.68
C THR A 174 7.65 -4.06 -33.19
N GLY A 175 6.69 -3.36 -32.57
CA GLY A 175 6.18 -3.69 -31.24
C GLY A 175 5.16 -4.83 -31.27
N ARG A 176 5.34 -5.84 -30.40
CA ARG A 176 4.38 -6.92 -30.14
C ARG A 176 3.61 -6.58 -28.86
N PHE A 177 2.28 -6.63 -28.92
CA PHE A 177 1.42 -6.41 -27.75
C PHE A 177 1.45 -7.64 -26.84
N VAL A 178 1.84 -7.44 -25.59
CA VAL A 178 1.69 -8.41 -24.50
C VAL A 178 0.84 -7.74 -23.44
N MET A 179 -0.31 -8.34 -23.14
CA MET A 179 -1.24 -7.87 -22.11
C MET A 179 -0.65 -8.19 -20.73
N THR A 180 0.09 -7.24 -20.15
CA THR A 180 0.48 -7.27 -18.74
C THR A 180 -0.59 -6.48 -17.98
N GLY A 181 -1.39 -7.17 -17.16
CA GLY A 181 -2.51 -6.58 -16.40
C GLY A 181 -2.11 -5.33 -15.61
N ARG A 182 -3.11 -4.49 -15.29
CA ARG A 182 -2.92 -3.21 -14.59
C ARG A 182 -2.36 -3.47 -13.18
N GLY A 183 -1.06 -3.30 -13.03
CA GLY A 183 -0.34 -3.32 -11.77
C GLY A 183 -0.54 -2.02 -10.98
N GLY A 184 -0.75 -2.13 -9.67
CA GLY A 184 -0.80 -1.01 -8.75
C GLY A 184 -1.33 -1.47 -7.39
N LEU A 185 -0.41 -1.69 -6.42
CA LEU A 185 -0.57 -2.19 -5.03
C LEU A 185 -1.52 -3.40 -4.77
N PRO A 186 -1.32 -4.21 -3.72
CA PRO A 186 -2.13 -5.42 -3.54
C PRO A 186 -3.50 -5.05 -2.98
N THR A 187 -4.53 -5.03 -3.84
CA THR A 187 -5.95 -4.88 -3.48
C THR A 187 -6.64 -6.21 -3.16
N THR A 188 -5.83 -7.20 -2.76
CA THR A 188 -6.33 -8.51 -2.32
C THR A 188 -5.43 -9.03 -1.22
N PRO A 189 -5.96 -9.77 -0.26
CA PRO A 189 -5.14 -10.66 0.54
C PRO A 189 -4.51 -11.80 -0.29
N SER A 190 -4.90 -12.07 -1.55
CA SER A 190 -4.38 -13.17 -2.40
C SER A 190 -3.02 -12.91 -3.04
N ARG A 191 -2.58 -11.67 -3.07
CA ARG A 191 -1.18 -11.32 -3.31
C ARG A 191 -0.68 -10.63 -2.06
N HIS A 192 0.61 -10.79 -1.80
CA HIS A 192 1.28 -10.41 -0.55
C HIS A 192 0.76 -9.14 0.10
N PRO A 193 0.84 -9.03 1.44
CA PRO A 193 0.87 -7.75 2.13
C PRO A 193 2.11 -6.96 1.67
N SER A 194 2.10 -6.44 0.44
CA SER A 194 2.80 -5.19 0.18
C SER A 194 1.86 -4.10 0.67
N GLY A 195 1.75 -3.97 2.00
CA GLY A 195 1.35 -2.69 2.57
C GLY A 195 2.11 -1.60 1.83
N SER A 196 1.46 -0.47 1.56
CA SER A 196 2.20 0.69 1.08
C SER A 196 3.19 1.05 2.21
N PHE A 197 4.42 0.59 2.10
CA PHE A 197 5.47 0.77 3.10
C PHE A 197 6.11 2.11 2.84
N VAL A 198 5.41 3.16 3.24
CA VAL A 198 6.08 4.43 3.46
C VAL A 198 7.14 4.18 4.53
N LEU A 199 8.39 4.18 4.12
CA LEU A 199 9.55 4.07 4.98
C LEU A 199 9.58 5.32 5.87
N PRO A 200 9.45 5.17 7.20
CA PRO A 200 9.38 6.29 8.12
C PRO A 200 10.77 6.92 8.27
N ASP A 201 10.85 8.24 8.15
CA ASP A 201 12.09 8.95 8.49
C ASP A 201 12.02 9.38 9.96
N LEU A 202 12.90 8.78 10.76
CA LEU A 202 12.99 9.07 12.19
C LEU A 202 14.12 10.07 12.51
N GLY A 203 14.80 10.63 11.50
CA GLY A 203 15.94 11.54 11.62
C GLY A 203 17.24 10.84 12.05
N PRO A 204 18.34 11.56 12.32
CA PRO A 204 19.57 11.00 12.89
C PRO A 204 19.49 10.72 14.40
N LEU A 205 20.43 9.89 14.92
CA LEU A 205 20.59 9.65 16.37
C LEU A 205 21.24 10.81 17.13
N GLY A 206 21.75 11.82 16.41
CA GLY A 206 22.32 13.03 16.97
C GLY A 206 22.22 14.17 15.96
N MET A 207 22.01 15.39 16.46
CA MET A 207 21.89 16.56 15.61
C MET A 207 23.27 17.03 15.15
N GLN A 208 23.52 16.96 13.84
CA GLN A 208 24.77 17.43 13.23
C GLN A 208 24.58 18.89 12.78
N SER A 209 25.54 19.75 13.12
CA SER A 209 25.61 21.10 12.54
C SER A 209 25.83 21.00 11.03
N PRO A 210 25.32 21.96 10.23
CA PRO A 210 25.46 21.95 8.78
C PRO A 210 26.95 21.93 8.39
N ALA A 211 27.27 21.10 7.39
CA ALA A 211 28.59 21.07 6.77
C ALA A 211 28.84 22.39 6.03
N GLY A 212 29.34 23.41 6.74
CA GLY A 212 29.60 24.73 6.16
C GLY A 212 29.81 25.88 7.14
N MET A 213 29.40 25.75 8.41
CA MET A 213 29.74 26.76 9.42
C MET A 213 31.10 26.45 10.07
N GLN A 214 32.17 26.84 9.37
CA GLN A 214 33.45 27.06 10.03
C GLN A 214 33.31 28.24 10.99
N SER A 215 33.16 27.97 12.28
CA SER A 215 33.55 28.96 13.30
C SER A 215 35.05 29.25 13.13
N PRO A 216 35.48 30.52 13.32
CA PRO A 216 36.86 30.91 13.07
C PRO A 216 37.79 30.08 13.94
N ALA A 217 38.87 29.60 13.32
CA ALA A 217 39.88 28.74 13.93
C ALA A 217 40.32 29.26 15.32
N VAL A 218 39.76 28.66 16.38
CA VAL A 218 40.47 28.54 17.64
C VAL A 218 41.11 27.16 17.59
N SER A 219 42.42 27.16 17.38
CA SER A 219 43.26 25.99 17.63
C SER A 219 43.19 25.64 19.11
N GLU A 220 42.19 24.88 19.52
CA GLU A 220 42.38 23.96 20.63
C GLU A 220 42.59 22.58 20.03
N SER A 221 43.83 22.10 20.17
CA SER A 221 44.12 20.69 20.02
C SER A 221 43.30 19.93 21.07
N HIS A 222 42.12 19.45 20.68
CA HIS A 222 41.54 18.30 21.37
C HIS A 222 42.55 17.16 21.16
N GLY A 223 43.38 16.93 22.18
CA GLY A 223 44.26 15.78 22.21
C GLY A 223 43.42 14.53 21.96
N LEU A 224 43.99 13.55 21.26
CA LEU A 224 43.38 12.23 21.13
C LEU A 224 42.92 11.77 22.51
N GLN A 225 41.60 11.71 22.70
CA GLN A 225 41.00 11.30 23.96
C GLN A 225 40.80 9.78 23.90
N GLU A 226 41.39 9.07 24.86
CA GLU A 226 41.25 7.62 24.92
C GLU A 226 39.77 7.22 25.06
N ALA A 227 39.36 6.22 24.28
CA ALA A 227 38.07 5.61 24.45
C ALA A 227 38.10 4.77 25.73
N HIS A 228 37.22 5.06 26.67
CA HIS A 228 37.11 4.34 27.94
C HIS A 228 36.08 3.22 27.88
N SER A 229 35.22 3.20 26.84
CA SER A 229 34.19 2.19 26.64
C SER A 229 33.98 1.89 25.15
N PHE A 230 33.27 0.80 24.86
CA PHE A 230 32.75 0.51 23.53
C PHE A 230 31.30 0.03 23.62
N THR A 231 30.48 0.39 22.64
CA THR A 231 29.10 -0.09 22.50
C THR A 231 28.97 -0.82 21.17
N VAL A 232 28.07 -1.81 21.14
CA VAL A 232 27.76 -2.58 19.94
C VAL A 232 26.32 -2.27 19.58
N ALA A 233 26.11 -1.60 18.45
CA ALA A 233 24.77 -1.33 17.94
C ALA A 233 24.06 -2.63 17.50
N ALA A 234 22.74 -2.58 17.34
CA ALA A 234 21.93 -3.74 16.89
C ALA A 234 22.37 -4.30 15.52
N ASN A 235 23.09 -3.51 14.72
CA ASN A 235 23.71 -3.91 13.45
C ASN A 235 25.15 -4.47 13.59
N GLY A 236 25.65 -4.64 14.82
CA GLY A 236 26.98 -5.20 15.10
C GLY A 236 28.15 -4.22 14.99
N GLN A 237 27.91 -2.94 14.66
CA GLN A 237 28.99 -1.94 14.64
C GLN A 237 29.47 -1.62 16.06
N VAL A 238 30.79 -1.68 16.24
CA VAL A 238 31.47 -1.35 17.48
C VAL A 238 31.85 0.13 17.45
N PHE A 239 31.23 0.92 18.33
CA PHE A 239 31.56 2.32 18.55
C PHE A 239 32.46 2.42 19.77
N PHE A 240 33.62 3.06 19.62
CA PHE A 240 34.48 3.42 20.75
C PHE A 240 34.01 4.75 21.31
N VAL A 241 33.68 4.77 22.60
CA VAL A 241 32.98 5.87 23.24
C VAL A 241 33.87 6.47 24.32
N SER A 242 34.02 7.79 24.27
CA SER A 242 34.60 8.58 25.36
C SER A 242 33.49 9.02 26.32
N ASP A 243 33.80 9.33 27.57
CA ASP A 243 32.80 9.67 28.61
C ASP A 243 31.87 10.85 28.26
N ALA A 244 32.17 11.61 27.19
CA ALA A 244 31.32 12.69 26.67
C ALA A 244 30.25 12.22 25.65
N SER A 245 30.22 10.93 25.30
CA SER A 245 29.43 10.38 24.17
C SER A 245 28.66 9.09 24.51
N ASP A 246 28.51 8.79 25.80
CA ASP A 246 27.77 7.62 26.27
C ASP A 246 26.24 7.91 26.28
N PRO A 247 25.39 7.11 25.59
CA PRO A 247 23.93 7.18 25.77
C PRO A 247 23.48 6.92 27.23
N ALA A 248 24.37 6.42 28.09
CA ALA A 248 24.17 6.36 29.53
C ALA A 248 24.27 7.74 30.23
N THR A 249 24.79 8.80 29.60
CA THR A 249 24.96 10.12 30.25
C THR A 249 24.06 11.24 29.71
N ASN A 250 23.52 11.15 28.48
CA ASN A 250 22.57 12.13 27.94
C ASN A 250 21.13 11.57 27.93
N PRO A 251 20.22 12.08 28.79
CA PRO A 251 18.84 11.60 28.85
C PRO A 251 18.07 11.73 27.53
N LEU A 252 18.34 12.78 26.73
CA LEU A 252 17.64 13.02 25.46
C LEU A 252 18.02 11.99 24.38
N GLU A 253 19.32 11.75 24.21
CA GLU A 253 19.81 10.77 23.22
C GLU A 253 19.36 9.35 23.57
N ARG A 254 19.28 9.03 24.87
CA ARG A 254 18.73 7.76 25.33
C ARG A 254 17.26 7.58 24.93
N LEU A 255 16.43 8.60 25.17
CA LEU A 255 15.01 8.58 24.83
C LEU A 255 14.80 8.47 23.32
N LEU A 256 15.58 9.21 22.53
CA LEU A 256 15.57 9.12 21.07
C LEU A 256 15.92 7.71 20.56
N TRP A 257 17.00 7.13 21.08
CA TRP A 257 17.44 5.80 20.69
C TRP A 257 16.44 4.72 21.09
N GLN A 258 15.97 4.73 22.34
CA GLN A 258 14.98 3.76 22.82
C GLN A 258 13.66 3.88 22.05
N GLY A 259 13.19 5.12 21.79
CA GLY A 259 11.98 5.36 21.02
C GLY A 259 12.08 4.81 19.60
N ARG A 260 13.23 4.98 18.93
CA ARG A 260 13.49 4.38 17.62
C ARG A 260 13.46 2.86 17.66
N GLN A 261 14.09 2.25 18.67
CA GLN A 261 14.09 0.80 18.79
C GLN A 261 12.67 0.26 18.99
N ALA A 262 11.88 0.88 19.86
CA ALA A 262 10.47 0.54 20.06
C ALA A 262 9.67 0.67 18.76
N TYR A 263 9.84 1.79 18.04
CA TYR A 263 9.16 2.02 16.76
C TYR A 263 9.53 0.96 15.71
N GLN A 264 10.82 0.63 15.57
CA GLN A 264 11.29 -0.40 14.63
C GLN A 264 10.79 -1.82 14.99
N GLN A 265 10.45 -2.06 16.25
CA GLN A 265 9.86 -3.31 16.73
C GLN A 265 8.33 -3.33 16.59
N GLY A 266 7.72 -2.23 16.13
CA GLY A 266 6.27 -2.09 16.02
C GLY A 266 5.57 -1.73 17.35
N ASP A 267 6.32 -1.46 18.42
CA ASP A 267 5.77 -0.95 19.69
C ASP A 267 5.63 0.57 19.61
N TYR A 268 4.68 1.03 18.80
CA TYR A 268 4.42 2.45 18.55
C TYR A 268 3.96 3.19 19.82
N GLY A 269 3.30 2.51 20.74
CA GLY A 269 2.87 3.08 22.03
C GLY A 269 4.05 3.41 22.94
N GLN A 270 5.01 2.49 23.05
CA GLN A 270 6.25 2.75 23.77
C GLN A 270 7.09 3.83 23.07
N ALA A 271 7.17 3.80 21.73
CA ALA A 271 7.87 4.83 20.97
C ALA A 271 7.30 6.23 21.22
N ALA A 272 5.96 6.38 21.15
CA ALA A 272 5.28 7.63 21.44
C ALA A 272 5.55 8.11 22.86
N THR A 273 5.49 7.19 23.84
CA THR A 273 5.78 7.52 25.24
C THR A 273 7.20 8.06 25.44
N LEU A 274 8.20 7.41 24.83
CA LEU A 274 9.61 7.80 24.95
C LEU A 274 9.90 9.14 24.26
N TRP A 275 9.35 9.36 23.07
CA TRP A 275 9.54 10.63 22.38
C TRP A 275 8.78 11.78 23.05
N ALA A 276 7.61 11.54 23.63
CA ALA A 276 6.89 12.54 24.43
C ALA A 276 7.69 12.97 25.67
N GLN A 277 8.38 12.04 26.34
CA GLN A 277 9.30 12.37 27.42
C GLN A 277 10.47 13.23 26.94
N GLY A 278 11.01 12.96 25.74
CA GLY A 278 12.06 13.78 25.12
C GLY A 278 11.59 15.21 24.85
N VAL A 279 10.38 15.38 24.32
CA VAL A 279 9.76 16.69 24.09
C VAL A 279 9.56 17.45 25.41
N ALA A 280 9.10 16.77 26.46
CA ALA A 280 8.93 17.36 27.79
C ALA A 280 10.27 17.82 28.40
N LEU A 281 11.32 17.00 28.28
CA LEU A 281 12.67 17.33 28.75
C LEU A 281 13.22 18.60 28.09
N LEU A 282 12.99 18.77 26.78
CA LEU A 282 13.41 19.95 26.04
C LEU A 282 12.58 21.20 26.38
N ALA A 283 11.32 21.04 26.78
CA ALA A 283 10.45 22.15 27.18
C ALA A 283 10.91 22.82 28.49
N GLU A 284 11.63 22.10 29.35
CA GLU A 284 12.14 22.60 30.63
C GLU A 284 13.52 23.29 30.53
N SER A 285 14.16 23.23 29.36
CA SER A 285 15.50 23.79 29.12
C SER A 285 15.46 25.14 28.38
N PRO A 286 16.48 26.02 28.51
CA PRO A 286 16.60 27.20 27.66
C PRO A 286 16.57 26.79 26.18
N ARG A 287 15.81 27.51 25.35
CA ARG A 287 15.73 27.25 23.90
C ARG A 287 17.02 27.67 23.20
N GLU A 288 18.02 26.81 23.26
CA GLU A 288 19.16 26.83 22.37
C GLU A 288 18.74 26.25 21.00
N GLU A 289 19.35 26.73 19.92
CA GLU A 289 19.02 26.33 18.54
C GLU A 289 18.97 24.81 18.38
N MET A 290 19.98 24.11 18.90
CA MET A 290 20.06 22.63 18.87
C MET A 290 18.91 21.94 19.61
N GLY A 291 18.41 22.54 20.69
CA GLY A 291 17.24 22.04 21.42
C GLY A 291 15.95 22.18 20.61
N VAL A 292 15.79 23.29 19.88
CA VAL A 292 14.64 23.51 18.98
C VAL A 292 14.65 22.48 17.85
N LEU A 293 15.81 22.26 17.21
CA LEU A 293 15.92 21.28 16.14
C LEU A 293 15.56 19.87 16.66
N ALA A 294 16.09 19.48 17.83
CA ALA A 294 15.81 18.17 18.42
C ALA A 294 14.31 18.01 18.76
N GLN A 295 13.67 19.09 19.20
CA GLN A 295 12.23 19.11 19.46
C GLN A 295 11.42 18.94 18.19
N VAL A 296 11.78 19.60 17.08
CA VAL A 296 11.14 19.42 15.76
C VAL A 296 11.22 17.95 15.33
N SER A 297 12.40 17.34 15.37
CA SER A 297 12.58 15.93 15.00
C SER A 297 11.75 14.99 15.88
N LEU A 298 11.70 15.22 17.20
CA LEU A 298 10.89 14.39 18.11
C LEU A 298 9.39 14.52 17.83
N LEU A 299 8.93 15.72 17.51
CA LEU A 299 7.53 15.98 17.16
C LEU A 299 7.15 15.31 15.83
N SER A 300 8.04 15.33 14.82
CA SER A 300 7.84 14.56 13.58
C SER A 300 7.74 13.05 13.84
N ASN A 301 8.61 12.52 14.71
CA ASN A 301 8.57 11.10 15.09
C ASN A 301 7.30 10.74 15.88
N LEU A 302 6.87 11.61 16.80
CA LEU A 302 5.59 11.46 17.52
C LEU A 302 4.40 11.42 16.57
N ALA A 303 4.37 12.30 15.57
CA ALA A 303 3.30 12.31 14.58
C ALA A 303 3.19 10.96 13.85
N LEU A 304 4.32 10.38 13.46
CA LEU A 304 4.37 9.04 12.83
C LEU A 304 3.90 7.94 13.80
N ALA A 305 4.35 7.94 15.06
CA ALA A 305 3.91 6.94 16.04
C ALA A 305 2.39 7.03 16.31
N TYR A 306 1.86 8.23 16.53
CA TYR A 306 0.42 8.43 16.72
C TYR A 306 -0.38 8.03 15.49
N HIS A 307 0.12 8.30 14.28
CA HIS A 307 -0.51 7.84 13.05
C HIS A 307 -0.66 6.30 13.02
N HIS A 308 0.40 5.55 13.37
CA HIS A 308 0.31 4.08 13.44
C HIS A 308 -0.64 3.55 14.52
N LEU A 309 -0.85 4.32 15.59
CA LEU A 309 -1.80 4.00 16.65
C LEU A 309 -3.25 4.35 16.30
N GLY A 310 -3.50 5.01 15.16
CA GLY A 310 -4.83 5.56 14.81
C GLY A 310 -5.19 6.82 15.59
N GLU A 311 -4.24 7.40 16.33
CA GLU A 311 -4.38 8.60 17.16
C GLU A 311 -4.25 9.89 16.31
N TRP A 312 -5.16 10.07 15.36
CA TRP A 312 -5.07 11.11 14.31
C TRP A 312 -4.98 12.54 14.81
N GLU A 313 -5.76 12.89 15.83
CA GLU A 313 -5.75 14.24 16.40
C GLU A 313 -4.37 14.56 17.02
N GLN A 314 -3.78 13.59 17.73
CA GLN A 314 -2.46 13.72 18.33
C GLN A 314 -1.36 13.71 17.26
N ALA A 315 -1.51 12.90 16.21
CA ALA A 315 -0.60 12.90 15.07
C ALA A 315 -0.55 14.27 14.38
N GLN A 316 -1.71 14.84 14.07
CA GLN A 316 -1.81 16.16 13.44
C GLN A 316 -1.28 17.27 14.37
N SER A 317 -1.60 17.20 15.66
CA SER A 317 -1.12 18.17 16.65
C SER A 317 0.41 18.17 16.77
N ALA A 318 1.03 16.99 16.87
CA ALA A 318 2.49 16.84 16.91
C ALA A 318 3.13 17.35 15.60
N PHE A 319 2.55 17.03 14.45
CA PHE A 319 3.03 17.51 13.15
C PHE A 319 2.96 19.04 13.03
N MET A 320 1.82 19.65 13.38
CA MET A 320 1.65 21.11 13.36
C MET A 320 2.63 21.82 14.30
N ALA A 321 2.88 21.24 15.48
CA ALA A 321 3.88 21.76 16.41
C ALA A 321 5.30 21.69 15.83
N SER A 322 5.63 20.63 15.07
CA SER A 322 6.93 20.51 14.38
C SER A 322 7.10 21.58 13.30
N GLN A 323 6.07 21.81 12.46
CA GLN A 323 6.10 22.84 11.43
C GLN A 323 6.21 24.25 12.02
N GLN A 324 5.46 24.55 13.09
CA GLN A 324 5.47 25.87 13.71
C GLN A 324 6.87 26.25 14.25
N GLN A 325 7.65 25.26 14.69
CA GLN A 325 8.99 25.47 15.22
C GLN A 325 10.07 25.52 14.14
N LEU A 326 9.83 24.92 12.97
CA LEU A 326 10.74 24.98 11.82
C LEU A 326 10.55 26.29 11.03
N THR A 327 11.07 27.40 11.56
CA THR A 327 10.97 28.71 10.90
C THR A 327 11.63 28.69 9.51
N PRO A 328 11.30 29.63 8.60
CA PRO A 328 11.93 29.71 7.28
C PRO A 328 13.47 29.76 7.34
N GLU A 329 14.03 30.44 8.34
CA GLU A 329 15.47 30.53 8.55
C GLU A 329 16.08 29.17 8.94
N LEU A 330 15.44 28.45 9.88
CA LEU A 330 15.88 27.10 10.28
C LEU A 330 15.67 26.09 9.15
N SER A 331 14.56 26.18 8.43
CA SER A 331 14.24 25.34 7.27
C SER A 331 15.28 25.48 6.16
N ALA A 332 15.77 26.70 5.92
CA ALA A 332 16.84 26.95 4.96
C ALA A 332 18.23 26.50 5.48
N ALA A 333 18.50 26.65 6.78
CA ALA A 333 19.79 26.29 7.38
C ALA A 333 19.96 24.77 7.60
N TYR A 334 18.86 24.02 7.77
CA TYR A 334 18.85 22.60 8.10
C TYR A 334 18.01 21.78 7.09
N PRO A 335 18.47 21.65 5.83
CA PRO A 335 17.73 20.98 4.77
C PRO A 335 17.40 19.50 5.09
N ARG A 336 18.25 18.79 5.84
CA ARG A 336 17.94 17.43 6.31
C ARG A 336 16.72 17.38 7.24
N LEU A 337 16.61 18.32 8.19
CA LEU A 337 15.47 18.39 9.11
C LEU A 337 14.20 18.82 8.37
N ARG A 338 14.33 19.72 7.39
CA ARG A 338 13.24 20.07 6.46
C ARG A 338 12.74 18.84 5.70
N GLY A 339 13.67 18.02 5.17
CA GLY A 339 13.34 16.75 4.52
C GLY A 339 12.54 15.82 5.42
N GLN A 340 12.96 15.65 6.70
CA GLN A 340 12.26 14.81 7.67
C GLN A 340 10.81 15.26 7.89
N VAL A 341 10.59 16.56 8.11
CA VAL A 341 9.24 17.12 8.32
C VAL A 341 8.37 16.94 7.07
N LEU A 342 8.93 17.16 5.87
CA LEU A 342 8.23 16.95 4.59
C LEU A 342 7.89 15.46 4.36
N ASN A 343 8.77 14.54 4.74
CA ASN A 343 8.51 13.11 4.64
C ASN A 343 7.39 12.67 5.61
N THR A 344 7.36 13.22 6.83
CA THR A 344 6.23 13.02 7.77
C THR A 344 4.93 13.60 7.19
N GLN A 345 4.99 14.81 6.62
CA GLN A 345 3.83 15.45 5.97
C GLN A 345 3.25 14.56 4.86
N ALA A 346 4.11 14.07 3.97
CA ALA A 346 3.71 13.21 2.86
C ALA A 346 3.04 11.92 3.35
N THR A 347 3.59 11.32 4.42
CA THR A 347 3.02 10.12 5.05
C THR A 347 1.59 10.38 5.55
N LEU A 348 1.38 11.47 6.27
CA LEU A 348 0.07 11.84 6.80
C LEU A 348 -0.91 12.19 5.66
N GLN A 349 -0.46 12.93 4.64
CA GLN A 349 -1.26 13.26 3.46
C GLN A 349 -1.72 12.01 2.70
N LEU A 350 -0.82 11.05 2.46
CA LEU A 350 -1.19 9.80 1.81
C LEU A 350 -2.25 9.07 2.63
N ALA A 351 -2.06 9.01 3.94
CA ALA A 351 -2.97 8.29 4.82
C ALA A 351 -4.32 9.01 5.02
N GLN A 352 -4.41 10.30 4.69
CA GLN A 352 -5.64 11.09 4.58
C GLN A 352 -6.28 11.02 3.18
N GLY A 353 -5.74 10.22 2.25
CA GLY A 353 -6.23 10.13 0.86
C GLY A 353 -5.76 11.26 -0.06
N ALA A 354 -5.02 12.25 0.45
CA ALA A 354 -4.45 13.36 -0.32
C ALA A 354 -3.19 12.95 -1.09
N ALA A 355 -3.29 11.91 -1.90
CA ALA A 355 -2.17 11.25 -2.53
C ALA A 355 -1.37 12.13 -3.53
N PRO A 356 -2.00 13.03 -4.33
CA PRO A 356 -1.24 13.98 -5.15
C PRO A 356 -0.35 14.91 -4.31
N ALA A 357 -0.87 15.42 -3.19
CA ALA A 357 -0.10 16.27 -2.27
C ALA A 357 1.03 15.49 -1.60
N ALA A 358 0.80 14.22 -1.24
CA ALA A 358 1.83 13.35 -0.69
C ALA A 358 3.00 13.14 -1.66
N ILE A 359 2.71 12.90 -2.94
CA ILE A 359 3.73 12.73 -3.99
C ILE A 359 4.60 13.99 -4.14
N GLU A 360 3.98 15.17 -4.07
CA GLU A 360 4.68 16.45 -4.11
C GLU A 360 5.55 16.65 -2.85
N SER A 361 5.01 16.40 -1.66
CA SER A 361 5.75 16.51 -0.40
C SER A 361 6.95 15.55 -0.34
N TRP A 362 6.84 14.32 -0.87
CA TRP A 362 7.99 13.42 -1.00
C TRP A 362 9.03 13.89 -2.01
N GLN A 363 8.61 14.55 -3.10
CA GLN A 363 9.57 15.17 -4.02
C GLN A 363 10.36 16.26 -3.29
N GLN A 364 9.67 17.16 -2.59
CA GLN A 364 10.30 18.24 -1.83
C GLN A 364 11.21 17.69 -0.73
N ALA A 365 10.83 16.57 -0.09
CA ALA A 365 11.68 15.88 0.87
C ALA A 365 12.96 15.35 0.21
N ALA A 366 12.83 14.67 -0.95
CA ALA A 366 13.97 14.19 -1.72
C ALA A 366 14.92 15.33 -2.12
N ASP A 367 14.38 16.44 -2.62
CA ASP A 367 15.18 17.63 -2.99
C ASP A 367 15.92 18.20 -1.77
N ALA A 368 15.26 18.25 -0.60
CA ALA A 368 15.88 18.71 0.64
C ALA A 368 17.01 17.77 1.13
N TYR A 369 16.87 16.46 0.99
CA TYR A 369 17.96 15.53 1.30
C TYR A 369 19.10 15.60 0.29
N ALA A 370 18.80 15.83 -1.00
CA ALA A 370 19.81 16.04 -2.03
C ALA A 370 20.63 17.31 -1.75
N GLU A 371 19.98 18.42 -1.37
CA GLU A 371 20.65 19.65 -0.91
C GLU A 371 21.57 19.41 0.30
N ALA A 372 21.16 18.52 1.21
CA ALA A 372 21.93 18.16 2.39
C ALA A 372 23.06 17.14 2.13
N GLY A 373 23.14 16.56 0.93
CA GLY A 373 24.04 15.45 0.62
C GLY A 373 23.69 14.15 1.35
N ASN A 374 22.42 13.97 1.75
CA ASN A 374 21.92 12.82 2.50
C ASN A 374 21.28 11.79 1.57
N GLU A 375 22.13 10.98 0.95
CA GLU A 375 21.71 10.07 -0.13
C GLU A 375 20.79 8.94 0.34
N ALA A 376 20.97 8.42 1.55
CA ALA A 376 20.11 7.37 2.10
C ALA A 376 18.68 7.86 2.32
N GLU A 377 18.50 9.05 2.88
CA GLU A 377 17.19 9.66 3.08
C GLU A 377 16.57 10.17 1.78
N TYR A 378 17.38 10.64 0.82
CA TYR A 378 16.94 10.93 -0.55
C TYR A 378 16.32 9.69 -1.21
N LEU A 379 17.04 8.57 -1.19
CA LEU A 379 16.55 7.28 -1.69
C LEU A 379 15.26 6.84 -0.98
N GLN A 380 15.18 7.05 0.33
CA GLN A 380 14.00 6.74 1.12
C GLN A 380 12.78 7.55 0.68
N ALA A 381 12.92 8.86 0.47
CA ALA A 381 11.85 9.72 -0.01
C ALA A 381 11.38 9.32 -1.43
N LEU A 382 12.31 9.01 -2.33
CA LEU A 382 11.98 8.51 -3.67
C LEU A 382 11.26 7.16 -3.65
N LEU A 383 11.68 6.26 -2.76
CA LEU A 383 11.01 4.97 -2.55
C LEU A 383 9.56 5.19 -2.11
N ASN A 384 9.34 6.08 -1.14
CA ASN A 384 7.99 6.38 -0.65
C ASN A 384 7.11 6.96 -1.76
N GLN A 385 7.63 7.92 -2.52
CA GLN A 385 6.94 8.51 -3.67
C GLN A 385 6.59 7.44 -4.72
N THR A 386 7.55 6.57 -5.06
CA THR A 386 7.39 5.49 -6.03
C THR A 386 6.29 4.52 -5.60
N GLN A 387 6.24 4.19 -4.31
CA GLN A 387 5.21 3.31 -3.76
C GLN A 387 3.82 3.95 -3.82
N ALA A 388 3.70 5.25 -3.51
CA ALA A 388 2.45 5.98 -3.63
C ALA A 388 2.00 6.14 -5.09
N LEU A 389 2.92 6.40 -6.01
CA LEU A 389 2.60 6.43 -7.44
C LEU A 389 2.04 5.07 -7.91
N ARG A 390 2.60 3.98 -7.41
CA ARG A 390 2.11 2.63 -7.68
C ARG A 390 0.73 2.38 -7.06
N SER A 391 0.43 2.92 -5.88
CA SER A 391 -0.90 2.78 -5.24
C SER A 391 -2.02 3.41 -6.04
N LEU A 392 -1.69 4.47 -6.78
CA LEU A 392 -2.64 5.25 -7.57
C LEU A 392 -2.69 4.79 -9.04
N GLY A 393 -2.00 3.70 -9.40
CA GLY A 393 -1.97 3.20 -10.78
C GLY A 393 -1.06 3.97 -11.74
N PHE A 394 -0.23 4.91 -11.25
CA PHE A 394 0.74 5.66 -12.08
C PHE A 394 2.01 4.84 -12.38
N LEU A 395 1.85 3.68 -13.03
CA LEU A 395 2.90 2.69 -13.26
C LEU A 395 4.15 3.23 -13.97
N HIS A 396 4.00 4.04 -15.00
CA HIS A 396 5.14 4.59 -15.73
C HIS A 396 5.99 5.52 -14.86
N ARG A 397 5.35 6.33 -14.01
CA ARG A 397 6.06 7.22 -13.08
C ARG A 397 6.74 6.42 -11.97
N ALA A 398 6.06 5.39 -11.45
CA ALA A 398 6.65 4.47 -10.48
C ALA A 398 7.85 3.71 -11.07
N GLN A 399 7.81 3.34 -12.36
CA GLN A 399 8.93 2.70 -13.05
C GLN A 399 10.12 3.64 -13.24
N ALA A 400 9.86 4.91 -13.60
CA ALA A 400 10.91 5.92 -13.70
C ALA A 400 11.61 6.11 -12.35
N GLY A 401 10.84 6.27 -11.26
CA GLY A 401 11.39 6.36 -9.90
C GLY A 401 12.17 5.11 -9.49
N ALA A 402 11.68 3.91 -9.79
CA ALA A 402 12.40 2.67 -9.53
C ALA A 402 13.74 2.57 -10.29
N THR A 403 13.80 3.11 -11.52
CA THR A 403 15.03 3.14 -12.33
C THR A 403 16.04 4.14 -11.77
N GLU A 404 15.58 5.31 -11.34
CA GLU A 404 16.40 6.32 -10.66
C GLU A 404 16.99 5.78 -9.37
N ILE A 405 16.16 5.13 -8.54
CA ILE A 405 16.59 4.48 -7.30
C ILE A 405 17.66 3.42 -7.60
N SER A 406 17.47 2.57 -8.61
CA SER A 406 18.46 1.54 -8.98
C SER A 406 19.80 2.14 -9.38
N ALA A 407 19.80 3.23 -10.17
CA ALA A 407 21.04 3.86 -10.63
C ALA A 407 21.86 4.45 -9.46
N VAL A 408 21.18 5.00 -8.46
CA VAL A 408 21.83 5.56 -7.26
C VAL A 408 22.37 4.43 -6.37
N LEU A 409 21.66 3.31 -6.26
CA LEU A 409 22.10 2.17 -5.44
C LEU A 409 23.38 1.50 -5.96
N ASP A 410 23.64 1.53 -7.28
CA ASP A 410 24.85 0.95 -7.89
C ASP A 410 26.14 1.64 -7.44
N GLU A 411 26.06 2.90 -7.01
CA GLU A 411 27.20 3.70 -6.58
C GLU A 411 27.44 3.64 -5.05
N GLN A 412 26.52 3.01 -4.31
CA GLN A 412 26.55 2.97 -2.84
C GLN A 412 27.28 1.75 -2.28
N PRO A 413 27.95 1.88 -1.11
CA PRO A 413 28.48 0.73 -0.39
C PRO A 413 27.35 -0.16 0.15
N ALA A 414 27.64 -1.47 0.23
CA ALA A 414 26.77 -2.48 0.82
C ALA A 414 26.16 -2.02 2.16
N SER A 415 24.83 -1.89 2.21
CA SER A 415 24.13 -1.43 3.42
C SER A 415 22.73 -2.06 3.58
N ALA A 416 22.20 -2.01 4.82
CA ALA A 416 20.85 -2.49 5.10
C ALA A 416 19.78 -1.68 4.34
N ALA A 417 19.99 -0.36 4.20
CA ALA A 417 19.11 0.52 3.43
C ALA A 417 19.09 0.13 1.95
N GLN A 418 20.25 -0.22 1.37
CA GLN A 418 20.33 -0.71 -0.01
C GLN A 418 19.54 -2.00 -0.20
N VAL A 419 19.64 -2.96 0.73
CA VAL A 419 18.84 -4.20 0.68
C VAL A 419 17.34 -3.92 0.71
N ILE A 420 16.89 -3.03 1.60
CA ILE A 420 15.46 -2.66 1.72
C ILE A 420 14.99 -1.95 0.44
N ALA A 421 15.80 -1.05 -0.11
CA ALA A 421 15.50 -0.35 -1.35
C ALA A 421 15.33 -1.32 -2.52
N LEU A 422 16.27 -2.27 -2.69
CA LEU A 422 16.19 -3.31 -3.72
C LEU A 422 14.95 -4.19 -3.56
N GLN A 423 14.57 -4.54 -2.33
CA GLN A 423 13.32 -5.28 -2.09
C GLN A 423 12.09 -4.51 -2.59
N GLN A 424 12.03 -3.20 -2.36
CA GLN A 424 10.90 -2.37 -2.79
C GLN A 424 10.85 -2.16 -4.30
N VAL A 425 12.01 -1.98 -4.93
CA VAL A 425 12.16 -1.94 -6.39
C VAL A 425 11.68 -3.25 -7.00
N ALA A 426 12.12 -4.39 -6.46
CA ALA A 426 11.69 -5.71 -6.93
C ALA A 426 10.17 -5.92 -6.80
N THR A 427 9.56 -5.52 -5.69
CA THR A 427 8.08 -5.53 -5.53
C THR A 427 7.40 -4.70 -6.62
N GLY A 428 8.00 -3.59 -7.05
CA GLY A 428 7.52 -2.78 -8.18
C GLY A 428 7.51 -3.57 -9.49
N TRP A 429 8.60 -4.28 -9.79
CA TRP A 429 8.69 -5.15 -10.98
C TRP A 429 7.70 -6.33 -10.92
N GLN A 430 7.51 -6.95 -9.74
CA GLN A 430 6.49 -8.00 -9.57
C GLN A 430 5.07 -7.48 -9.83
N ALA A 431 4.75 -6.26 -9.37
CA ALA A 431 3.45 -5.65 -9.60
C ALA A 431 3.17 -5.40 -11.09
N GLN A 432 4.20 -5.16 -11.89
CA GLN A 432 4.12 -5.00 -13.35
C GLN A 432 4.09 -6.35 -14.10
N GLY A 433 4.23 -7.47 -13.39
CA GLY A 433 4.26 -8.81 -13.97
C GLY A 433 5.64 -9.28 -14.41
N ASP A 434 6.69 -8.48 -14.21
CA ASP A 434 8.08 -8.89 -14.50
C ASP A 434 8.72 -9.56 -13.29
N ALA A 435 8.25 -10.77 -13.02
CA ALA A 435 8.75 -11.58 -11.91
C ALA A 435 10.21 -12.01 -12.10
N ALA A 436 10.74 -12.01 -13.33
CA ALA A 436 12.12 -12.36 -13.63
C ALA A 436 13.09 -11.25 -13.20
N GLN A 437 12.79 -9.99 -13.55
CA GLN A 437 13.58 -8.83 -13.09
C GLN A 437 13.54 -8.70 -11.58
N ALA A 438 12.35 -8.84 -10.98
CA ALA A 438 12.22 -8.82 -9.54
C ALA A 438 13.10 -9.86 -8.84
N TYR A 439 13.13 -11.10 -9.37
CA TYR A 439 13.95 -12.16 -8.80
C TYR A 439 15.44 -11.88 -8.92
N ALA A 440 15.89 -11.32 -10.05
CA ALA A 440 17.30 -10.94 -10.24
C ALA A 440 17.74 -9.88 -9.20
N ILE A 441 16.95 -8.82 -9.05
CA ILE A 441 17.18 -7.74 -8.07
C ILE A 441 17.21 -8.30 -6.64
N LEU A 442 16.31 -9.22 -6.31
CA LEU A 442 16.26 -9.85 -5.00
C LEU A 442 17.45 -10.81 -4.75
N GLN A 443 18.02 -11.42 -5.78
CA GLN A 443 19.24 -12.22 -5.64
C GLN A 443 20.45 -11.34 -5.29
N GLU A 444 20.54 -10.16 -5.89
CA GLU A 444 21.55 -9.17 -5.53
C GLU A 444 21.36 -8.70 -4.08
N ALA A 445 20.14 -8.33 -3.71
CA ALA A 445 19.79 -7.95 -2.34
C ALA A 445 20.14 -9.04 -1.32
N LEU A 446 19.98 -10.31 -1.69
CA LEU A 446 20.34 -11.45 -0.86
C LEU A 446 21.86 -11.53 -0.65
N GLY A 447 22.65 -11.33 -1.70
CA GLY A 447 24.11 -11.30 -1.63
C GLY A 447 24.62 -10.19 -0.69
N ILE A 448 24.03 -9.00 -0.79
CA ILE A 448 24.34 -7.88 0.11
C ILE A 448 23.93 -8.24 1.55
N ALA A 449 22.71 -8.72 1.78
CA ALA A 449 22.24 -9.12 3.11
C ALA A 449 23.12 -10.20 3.77
N GLN A 450 23.61 -11.16 2.99
CA GLN A 450 24.56 -12.18 3.44
C GLN A 450 25.93 -11.59 3.81
N SER A 451 26.45 -10.66 3.01
CA SER A 451 27.72 -9.98 3.27
C SER A 451 27.68 -9.14 4.56
N LEU A 452 26.52 -8.58 4.88
CA LEU A 452 26.26 -7.82 6.11
C LEU A 452 26.03 -8.73 7.33
N ASN A 453 25.87 -10.04 7.12
CA ASN A 453 25.57 -11.03 8.15
C ASN A 453 24.30 -10.70 8.98
N GLN A 454 23.28 -10.14 8.33
CA GLN A 454 22.04 -9.72 9.00
C GLN A 454 20.91 -10.72 8.76
N SER A 455 20.68 -11.63 9.72
CA SER A 455 19.67 -12.69 9.62
C SER A 455 18.26 -12.17 9.32
N GLY A 456 17.87 -11.02 9.89
CA GLY A 456 16.57 -10.38 9.64
C GLY A 456 16.40 -9.99 8.16
N LEU A 457 17.40 -9.34 7.57
CA LEU A 457 17.39 -8.98 6.15
C LEU A 457 17.44 -10.22 5.25
N ILE A 458 18.25 -11.21 5.60
CA ILE A 458 18.30 -12.47 4.85
C ILE A 458 16.90 -13.12 4.83
N SER A 459 16.20 -13.14 5.97
CA SER A 459 14.86 -13.71 6.08
C SER A 459 13.84 -12.96 5.21
N THR A 460 13.82 -11.62 5.25
CA THR A 460 12.88 -10.82 4.45
C THR A 460 13.15 -10.91 2.95
N VAL A 461 14.43 -10.86 2.52
CA VAL A 461 14.78 -11.08 1.11
C VAL A 461 14.38 -12.48 0.65
N GLN A 462 14.60 -13.50 1.47
CA GLN A 462 14.19 -14.88 1.14
C GLN A 462 12.67 -15.00 0.98
N LEU A 463 11.89 -14.33 1.83
CA LEU A 463 10.43 -14.30 1.69
C LEU A 463 10.03 -13.72 0.32
N HIS A 464 10.61 -12.57 -0.05
CA HIS A 464 10.34 -11.92 -1.33
C HIS A 464 10.82 -12.76 -2.53
N LEU A 465 11.97 -13.43 -2.43
CA LEU A 465 12.45 -14.37 -3.46
C LEU A 465 11.48 -15.52 -3.66
N GLY A 466 10.87 -16.03 -2.59
CA GLY A 466 9.85 -17.07 -2.68
C GLY A 466 8.64 -16.61 -3.47
N HIS A 467 8.20 -15.38 -3.22
CA HIS A 467 7.10 -14.74 -3.95
C HIS A 467 7.42 -14.54 -5.43
N ALA A 468 8.63 -14.04 -5.73
CA ALA A 468 9.07 -13.84 -7.11
C ALA A 468 9.20 -15.18 -7.86
N ALA A 469 9.75 -16.21 -7.22
CA ALA A 469 9.82 -17.55 -7.78
C ALA A 469 8.43 -18.17 -8.01
N GLN A 470 7.48 -17.96 -7.09
CA GLN A 470 6.10 -18.40 -7.26
C GLN A 470 5.44 -17.71 -8.46
N ALA A 471 5.63 -16.39 -8.62
CA ALA A 471 5.10 -15.65 -9.75
C ALA A 471 5.70 -16.07 -11.11
N GLN A 472 6.91 -16.63 -11.11
CA GLN A 472 7.51 -17.27 -12.30
C GLN A 472 7.01 -18.71 -12.54
N GLY A 473 6.17 -19.25 -11.65
CA GLY A 473 5.73 -20.66 -11.69
C GLY A 473 6.79 -21.65 -11.20
N ASN A 474 7.92 -21.20 -10.63
CA ASN A 474 8.96 -22.08 -10.10
C ASN A 474 8.67 -22.47 -8.65
N VAL A 475 7.78 -23.44 -8.49
CA VAL A 475 7.31 -23.87 -7.17
C VAL A 475 8.43 -24.42 -6.28
N THR A 476 9.39 -25.15 -6.87
CA THR A 476 10.47 -25.75 -6.07
C THR A 476 11.36 -24.68 -5.44
N GLN A 477 11.69 -23.64 -6.21
CA GLN A 477 12.43 -22.49 -5.67
C GLN A 477 11.60 -21.69 -4.67
N ALA A 478 10.32 -21.45 -4.96
CA ALA A 478 9.44 -20.73 -4.06
C ALA A 478 9.36 -21.37 -2.67
N LEU A 479 9.14 -22.70 -2.63
CA LEU A 479 9.09 -23.45 -1.39
C LEU A 479 10.42 -23.41 -0.62
N ALA A 480 11.55 -23.55 -1.31
CA ALA A 480 12.87 -23.47 -0.68
C ALA A 480 13.13 -22.09 -0.05
N HIS A 481 12.73 -21.02 -0.74
CA HIS A 481 12.85 -19.66 -0.26
C HIS A 481 11.95 -19.38 0.96
N TYR A 482 10.69 -19.84 0.96
CA TYR A 482 9.81 -19.72 2.14
C TYR A 482 10.35 -20.45 3.37
N GLN A 483 10.88 -21.65 3.19
CA GLN A 483 11.53 -22.40 4.28
C GLN A 483 12.77 -21.67 4.81
N ALA A 484 13.61 -21.13 3.93
CA ALA A 484 14.79 -20.37 4.30
C ALA A 484 14.45 -19.06 5.03
N ALA A 485 13.34 -18.40 4.64
CA ALA A 485 12.82 -17.22 5.30
C ALA A 485 12.38 -17.54 6.74
N GLY A 486 11.51 -18.54 6.92
CA GLY A 486 11.00 -18.94 8.23
C GLY A 486 12.10 -19.41 9.19
N ALA A 487 13.11 -20.13 8.69
CA ALA A 487 14.22 -20.62 9.52
C ALA A 487 15.16 -19.51 10.06
N ARG A 488 15.15 -18.32 9.44
CA ARG A 488 15.98 -17.17 9.81
C ARG A 488 15.18 -15.97 10.32
N ALA A 489 13.87 -16.13 10.46
CA ALA A 489 12.99 -15.05 10.90
C ALA A 489 13.36 -14.58 12.30
N VAL A 490 13.51 -13.27 12.45
CA VAL A 490 13.84 -12.62 13.74
C VAL A 490 12.58 -12.02 14.39
N THR A 491 11.52 -11.80 13.61
CA THR A 491 10.24 -11.27 14.08
C THR A 491 9.13 -12.32 13.96
N PRO A 492 8.14 -12.32 14.87
CA PRO A 492 6.95 -13.18 14.75
C PRO A 492 6.19 -12.96 13.44
N LEU A 493 6.14 -11.72 12.95
CA LEU A 493 5.47 -11.36 11.70
C LEU A 493 6.09 -12.06 10.49
N THR A 494 7.42 -11.97 10.30
CA THR A 494 8.09 -12.60 9.16
C THR A 494 8.01 -14.13 9.23
N GLN A 495 8.07 -14.70 10.43
CA GLN A 495 7.87 -16.13 10.64
C GLN A 495 6.45 -16.56 10.21
N PHE A 496 5.44 -15.82 10.65
CA PHE A 496 4.04 -16.06 10.30
C PHE A 496 3.83 -15.97 8.78
N GLN A 497 4.31 -14.89 8.14
CA GLN A 497 4.17 -14.68 6.70
C GLN A 497 4.82 -15.82 5.88
N ALA A 498 6.00 -16.30 6.29
CA ALA A 498 6.67 -17.41 5.62
C ALA A 498 5.87 -18.72 5.71
N GLN A 499 5.31 -19.02 6.90
CA GLN A 499 4.49 -20.22 7.13
C GLN A 499 3.19 -20.18 6.33
N VAL A 500 2.48 -19.05 6.35
CA VAL A 500 1.24 -18.85 5.57
C VAL A 500 1.52 -18.94 4.07
N SER A 501 2.61 -18.35 3.59
CA SER A 501 2.98 -18.40 2.16
C SER A 501 3.34 -19.82 1.70
N GLN A 502 4.05 -20.57 2.55
CA GLN A 502 4.31 -21.99 2.30
C GLN A 502 3.01 -22.79 2.21
N PHE A 503 2.09 -22.58 3.16
CA PHE A 503 0.79 -23.24 3.18
C PHE A 503 -0.03 -22.91 1.93
N ALA A 504 -0.15 -21.63 1.58
CA ALA A 504 -0.89 -21.17 0.40
C ALA A 504 -0.35 -21.83 -0.88
N LEU A 505 0.97 -21.88 -1.04
CA LEU A 505 1.61 -22.53 -2.18
C LEU A 505 1.29 -24.03 -2.21
N GLN A 506 1.42 -24.74 -1.09
CA GLN A 506 1.19 -26.18 -1.02
C GLN A 506 -0.27 -26.55 -1.28
N VAL A 507 -1.21 -25.76 -0.76
CA VAL A 507 -2.65 -25.92 -1.02
C VAL A 507 -2.98 -25.71 -2.49
N HIS A 508 -2.38 -24.69 -3.13
CA HIS A 508 -2.55 -24.47 -4.56
C HIS A 508 -1.97 -25.62 -5.40
N GLN A 509 -0.86 -26.23 -4.96
CA GLN A 509 -0.27 -27.38 -5.66
C GLN A 509 -1.10 -28.65 -5.55
N ASP A 510 -1.62 -28.92 -4.36
CA ASP A 510 -2.39 -30.14 -4.08
C ASP A 510 -3.60 -29.81 -3.19
N PRO A 511 -4.72 -29.36 -3.82
CA PRO A 511 -5.94 -29.03 -3.10
C PRO A 511 -6.49 -30.21 -2.28
N THR A 512 -6.20 -31.45 -2.67
CA THR A 512 -6.69 -32.64 -1.96
C THR A 512 -6.07 -32.80 -0.57
N ARG A 513 -4.89 -32.21 -0.36
CA ARG A 513 -4.19 -32.21 0.92
C ARG A 513 -4.52 -30.99 1.79
N ALA A 514 -5.31 -30.05 1.30
CA ALA A 514 -5.56 -28.78 1.98
C ALA A 514 -6.05 -28.96 3.43
N SER A 515 -6.97 -29.89 3.67
CA SER A 515 -7.52 -30.16 5.01
C SER A 515 -6.46 -30.70 5.98
N ALA A 516 -5.59 -31.60 5.51
CA ALA A 516 -4.51 -32.15 6.30
C ALA A 516 -3.44 -31.08 6.60
N LEU A 517 -3.03 -30.31 5.58
CA LEU A 517 -2.07 -29.21 5.74
C LEU A 517 -2.57 -28.14 6.70
N TRP A 518 -3.87 -27.84 6.65
CA TRP A 518 -4.49 -26.90 7.58
C TRP A 518 -4.48 -27.41 9.02
N ALA A 519 -4.82 -28.69 9.24
CA ALA A 519 -4.77 -29.31 10.55
C ALA A 519 -3.35 -29.32 11.15
N GLU A 520 -2.32 -29.49 10.31
CA GLU A 520 -0.91 -29.39 10.71
C GLU A 520 -0.49 -27.95 11.05
N LEU A 521 -1.07 -26.95 10.38
CA LEU A 521 -0.69 -25.54 10.49
C LEU A 521 -1.39 -24.79 11.64
N ILE A 522 -2.69 -25.02 11.86
CA ILE A 522 -3.51 -24.13 12.71
C ILE A 522 -3.10 -24.16 14.19
N ALA A 523 -2.80 -25.34 14.73
CA ALA A 523 -2.40 -25.50 16.13
C ALA A 523 -1.10 -24.73 16.49
N PRO A 524 0.00 -24.84 15.71
CA PRO A 524 1.20 -24.05 15.97
C PRO A 524 1.06 -22.56 15.58
N LEU A 525 0.10 -22.19 14.72
CA LEU A 525 -0.15 -20.79 14.36
C LEU A 525 -0.92 -20.01 15.43
N GLN A 526 -1.82 -20.66 16.18
CA GLN A 526 -2.66 -20.00 17.18
C GLN A 526 -1.91 -19.09 18.18
N PRO A 527 -0.84 -19.54 18.86
CA PRO A 527 -0.08 -18.67 19.75
C PRO A 527 0.70 -17.58 19.01
N GLN A 528 1.08 -17.82 17.75
CA GLN A 528 1.79 -16.82 16.93
C GLN A 528 0.85 -15.67 16.55
N MET A 529 -0.40 -15.96 16.19
CA MET A 529 -1.40 -14.93 15.87
C MET A 529 -1.66 -13.99 17.05
N GLN A 530 -1.69 -14.52 18.28
CA GLN A 530 -1.83 -13.71 19.49
C GLN A 530 -0.59 -12.86 19.81
N ALA A 531 0.58 -13.29 19.33
CA ALA A 531 1.84 -12.57 19.50
C ALA A 531 2.11 -11.55 18.38
N LEU A 532 1.26 -11.47 17.35
CA LEU A 532 1.40 -10.46 16.30
C LEU A 532 1.08 -9.08 16.88
N PRO A 533 1.89 -8.04 16.57
CA PRO A 533 1.56 -6.67 16.93
C PRO A 533 0.24 -6.24 16.31
N ALA A 534 -0.60 -5.54 17.08
CA ALA A 534 -1.82 -4.88 16.58
C ALA A 534 -1.44 -3.72 15.66
N SER A 535 -1.10 -4.06 14.42
CA SER A 535 -0.57 -3.18 13.39
C SER A 535 -1.18 -3.58 12.06
N ARG A 536 -1.16 -2.67 11.08
CA ARG A 536 -1.66 -2.96 9.72
C ARG A 536 -0.98 -4.20 9.13
N ASP A 537 0.33 -4.35 9.28
CA ASP A 537 1.06 -5.52 8.75
C ASP A 537 0.59 -6.86 9.36
N GLY A 538 0.34 -6.86 10.68
CA GLY A 538 -0.23 -8.01 11.39
C GLY A 538 -1.65 -8.34 10.91
N VAL A 539 -2.48 -7.32 10.70
CA VAL A 539 -3.85 -7.45 10.19
C VAL A 539 -3.86 -8.04 8.77
N TYR A 540 -3.08 -7.49 7.84
CA TYR A 540 -3.06 -7.98 6.45
C TYR A 540 -2.42 -9.36 6.32
N ALA A 541 -1.42 -9.69 7.16
CA ALA A 541 -0.89 -11.05 7.20
C ALA A 541 -1.96 -12.07 7.61
N GLN A 542 -2.78 -11.74 8.63
CA GLN A 542 -3.89 -12.60 9.06
C GLN A 542 -5.00 -12.67 8.00
N LEU A 543 -5.33 -11.57 7.32
CA LEU A 543 -6.28 -11.57 6.20
C LEU A 543 -5.82 -12.47 5.04
N TYR A 544 -4.51 -12.55 4.77
CA TYR A 544 -3.98 -13.47 3.76
C TYR A 544 -4.24 -14.93 4.14
N LEU A 545 -4.07 -15.28 5.42
CA LEU A 545 -4.39 -16.62 5.91
C LEU A 545 -5.89 -16.91 5.75
N VAL A 546 -6.75 -15.99 6.19
CA VAL A 546 -8.21 -16.09 6.04
C VAL A 546 -8.59 -16.36 4.59
N GLN A 547 -8.06 -15.57 3.66
CA GLN A 547 -8.35 -15.77 2.25
C GLN A 547 -7.85 -17.12 1.73
N THR A 548 -6.65 -17.54 2.12
CA THR A 548 -6.09 -18.83 1.70
C THR A 548 -7.00 -19.98 2.14
N VAL A 549 -7.53 -19.92 3.36
CA VAL A 549 -8.46 -20.92 3.91
C VAL A 549 -9.80 -20.90 3.18
N LEU A 550 -10.36 -19.71 2.91
CA LEU A 550 -11.63 -19.57 2.20
C LEU A 550 -11.56 -20.04 0.74
N ALA A 551 -10.47 -19.70 0.04
CA ALA A 551 -10.22 -20.08 -1.34
C ALA A 551 -10.01 -21.60 -1.51
N ALA A 552 -9.49 -22.25 -0.48
CA ALA A 552 -9.29 -23.69 -0.44
C ALA A 552 -10.53 -24.48 0.04
N ASP A 553 -11.65 -23.80 0.27
CA ASP A 553 -12.89 -24.36 0.84
C ASP A 553 -12.70 -25.10 2.17
N LEU A 554 -11.73 -24.64 2.97
CA LEU A 554 -11.43 -25.23 4.27
C LEU A 554 -12.35 -24.71 5.39
N ALA A 555 -13.06 -23.62 5.15
CA ALA A 555 -13.99 -23.02 6.11
C ALA A 555 -15.10 -24.00 6.54
N ALA A 556 -15.61 -24.84 5.63
CA ALA A 556 -16.60 -25.86 5.93
C ALA A 556 -16.08 -26.95 6.88
N ALA A 557 -14.78 -27.23 6.86
CA ALA A 557 -14.15 -28.24 7.72
C ALA A 557 -13.73 -27.71 9.10
N THR A 558 -13.50 -26.39 9.24
CA THR A 558 -13.04 -25.76 10.50
C THR A 558 -13.65 -24.37 10.73
N PRO A 559 -14.95 -24.25 11.05
CA PRO A 559 -15.61 -22.95 11.14
C PRO A 559 -15.08 -22.09 12.30
N GLN A 560 -14.84 -22.70 13.46
CA GLN A 560 -14.62 -21.95 14.69
C GLN A 560 -13.28 -21.21 14.75
N PRO A 561 -12.12 -21.81 14.41
CA PRO A 561 -10.85 -21.08 14.36
C PRO A 561 -10.85 -19.93 13.33
N LEU A 562 -11.55 -20.10 12.21
CA LEU A 562 -11.66 -19.07 11.18
C LEU A 562 -12.54 -17.89 11.62
N LEU A 563 -13.68 -18.17 12.28
CA LEU A 563 -14.51 -17.12 12.88
C LEU A 563 -13.74 -16.33 13.95
N GLU A 564 -13.04 -17.02 14.86
CA GLU A 564 -12.22 -16.37 15.90
C GLU A 564 -11.14 -15.47 15.30
N LEU A 565 -10.48 -15.93 14.23
CA LEU A 565 -9.52 -15.14 13.48
C LEU A 565 -10.18 -13.90 12.85
N LEU A 566 -11.29 -14.07 12.13
CA LEU A 566 -12.04 -12.96 11.52
C LEU A 566 -12.51 -11.93 12.54
N THR A 567 -13.00 -12.35 13.70
CA THR A 567 -13.40 -11.44 14.78
C THR A 567 -12.20 -10.67 15.33
N THR A 568 -11.07 -11.35 15.55
CA THR A 568 -9.85 -10.72 16.05
C THR A 568 -9.32 -9.68 15.06
N VAL A 569 -9.25 -10.04 13.78
CA VAL A 569 -8.80 -9.15 12.70
C VAL A 569 -9.74 -7.96 12.54
N SER A 570 -11.06 -8.17 12.66
CA SER A 570 -12.04 -7.09 12.58
C SER A 570 -11.89 -6.08 13.73
N GLN A 571 -11.70 -6.57 14.96
CA GLN A 571 -11.44 -5.70 16.12
C GLN A 571 -10.13 -4.92 15.97
N GLN A 572 -9.06 -5.57 15.50
CA GLN A 572 -7.78 -4.92 15.23
C GLN A 572 -7.91 -3.87 14.12
N ALA A 573 -8.59 -4.18 13.01
CA ALA A 573 -8.82 -3.26 11.92
C ALA A 573 -9.65 -2.03 12.34
N GLN A 574 -10.70 -2.24 13.13
CA GLN A 574 -11.53 -1.16 13.70
C GLN A 574 -10.72 -0.27 14.65
N ALA A 575 -9.91 -0.87 15.54
CA ALA A 575 -9.05 -0.11 16.45
C ALA A 575 -8.01 0.74 15.69
N LEU A 576 -7.52 0.24 14.55
CA LEU A 576 -6.58 0.95 13.66
C LEU A 576 -7.28 1.92 12.70
N GLN A 577 -8.62 1.99 12.71
CA GLN A 577 -9.43 2.73 11.75
C GLN A 577 -9.07 2.41 10.29
N ASP A 578 -8.73 1.15 10.01
CA ASP A 578 -8.40 0.68 8.67
C ASP A 578 -9.67 0.21 7.96
N ALA A 579 -10.35 1.16 7.30
CA ALA A 579 -11.62 0.91 6.61
C ALA A 579 -11.53 -0.21 5.56
N THR A 580 -10.39 -0.32 4.88
CA THR A 580 -10.12 -1.37 3.89
C THR A 580 -10.05 -2.75 4.56
N ALA A 581 -9.31 -2.88 5.65
CA ALA A 581 -9.25 -4.14 6.39
C ALA A 581 -10.61 -4.50 7.01
N VAL A 582 -11.37 -3.51 7.51
CA VAL A 582 -12.75 -3.73 7.98
C VAL A 582 -13.63 -4.27 6.86
N ALA A 583 -13.59 -3.68 5.67
CA ALA A 583 -14.34 -4.14 4.50
C ALA A 583 -14.01 -5.59 4.12
N TYR A 584 -12.72 -5.98 4.11
CA TYR A 584 -12.33 -7.38 3.89
C TYR A 584 -12.93 -8.31 4.94
N THR A 585 -12.88 -7.93 6.23
CA THR A 585 -13.46 -8.79 7.29
C THR A 585 -14.96 -8.99 7.12
N VAL A 586 -15.71 -7.94 6.76
CA VAL A 586 -17.16 -8.04 6.50
C VAL A 586 -17.43 -8.92 5.28
N GLY A 587 -16.72 -8.70 4.17
CA GLY A 587 -16.84 -9.51 2.96
C GLY A 587 -16.61 -11.00 3.24
N TYR A 588 -15.53 -11.33 3.98
CA TYR A 588 -15.20 -12.70 4.36
C TYR A 588 -16.19 -13.32 5.35
N GLN A 589 -16.73 -12.54 6.29
CA GLN A 589 -17.78 -13.00 7.20
C GLN A 589 -19.06 -13.35 6.43
N ALA A 590 -19.46 -12.53 5.46
CA ALA A 590 -20.60 -12.79 4.59
C ALA A 590 -20.38 -14.06 3.73
N THR A 591 -19.18 -14.24 3.17
CA THR A 591 -18.86 -15.46 2.39
C THR A 591 -18.92 -16.72 3.25
N ASN A 592 -18.57 -16.62 4.54
CA ASN A 592 -18.56 -17.74 5.48
C ASN A 592 -19.97 -18.10 6.00
N HIS A 593 -20.88 -17.12 6.17
CA HIS A 593 -22.25 -17.36 6.65
C HIS A 593 -23.20 -17.94 5.60
N HIS A 594 -22.82 -17.89 4.31
CA HIS A 594 -23.67 -18.29 3.19
C HIS A 594 -23.22 -19.57 2.47
N ARG A 595 -22.29 -20.35 3.06
CA ARG A 595 -22.00 -21.72 2.61
C ARG A 595 -22.93 -22.72 3.32
N PRO A 596 -23.59 -23.64 2.58
CA PRO A 596 -24.63 -24.55 3.09
C PRO A 596 -24.15 -25.56 4.13
#